data_AF-A0A7V9DWF1-F1
#
_entry.id   AF-A0A7V9DWF1-F1
#
_cell.length_a   1.000
_cell.length_b   1.000
_cell.length_c   1.000
_cell.angle_alpha   90.00
_cell.angle_beta   90.00
_cell.angle_gamma   90.00
#
_symmetry.space_group_name_H-M   'P 1'
#
loop_
_entity.id
_entity.type
_entity.pdbx_description
1 polymer ?
#
loop_
_entity_poly.entity_id
_entity_poly.type
_entity_poly.pdbx_seq_one_letter_code
_entity_poly.pdbx_strand_id
1 'polypeptide(L)'
;MSSNLTTSAKSLSGKRSDFRIDVQRGLWIVPPERMKAKREWRVPLARESLQLLKSVVRYDTYVFPSPRGKSLSNMALLQLMRRMQVDAVPHGFRSSFTDWCAETQHFPHEVREMALAHAVGSKVELAYRRGDMVEKRRELAQTWATFATSKIRQARAVA
;
A
#
# COMPACT_ATOMS: atom_id res chain seq x y z
N MET A 1 7.56 -13.92 -11.36
CA MET A 1 7.10 -13.99 -9.95
C MET A 1 7.67 -12.81 -9.14
N SER A 2 7.05 -11.63 -9.28
CA SER A 2 7.29 -10.45 -8.45
C SER A 2 6.02 -10.18 -7.65
N SER A 3 6.07 -10.37 -6.35
CA SER A 3 4.91 -10.25 -5.47
C SER A 3 5.32 -9.56 -4.17
N ASN A 4 5.79 -8.31 -4.26
CA ASN A 4 6.07 -7.53 -3.07
C ASN A 4 5.22 -6.25 -3.11
N LEU A 5 4.23 -6.28 -2.23
CA LEU A 5 3.49 -5.22 -1.59
C LEU A 5 3.60 -3.81 -2.23
N THR A 6 2.50 -3.39 -2.82
CA THR A 6 1.93 -2.06 -2.58
C THR A 6 0.46 -2.33 -2.64
N THR A 7 -0.18 -2.38 -1.47
CA THR A 7 -1.64 -2.30 -1.43
C THR A 7 -2.37 -3.29 -2.34
N SER A 8 -1.82 -4.50 -2.50
CA SER A 8 -2.39 -5.57 -3.32
C SER A 8 -2.51 -6.82 -2.46
N ALA A 9 -3.74 -7.31 -2.30
CA ALA A 9 -4.14 -8.69 -2.02
C ALA A 9 -3.48 -9.44 -0.84
N LYS A 10 -2.15 -9.55 -0.78
CA LYS A 10 -1.41 -10.21 0.31
C LYS A 10 -1.42 -9.45 1.63
N SER A 11 -1.57 -8.12 1.62
CA SER A 11 -1.75 -7.35 2.86
C SER A 11 -3.11 -7.59 3.53
N LEU A 12 -4.13 -7.99 2.75
CA LEU A 12 -5.45 -8.36 3.27
C LEU A 12 -5.43 -9.71 3.99
N SER A 13 -4.49 -10.59 3.62
CA SER A 13 -4.29 -11.91 4.25
C SER A 13 -3.24 -11.95 5.35
N GLY A 14 -2.49 -10.87 5.56
CA GLY A 14 -1.40 -10.80 6.56
C GLY A 14 -1.93 -10.75 8.00
N LYS A 15 -1.25 -11.46 8.90
CA LYS A 15 -1.52 -11.36 10.34
C LYS A 15 -0.96 -10.05 10.89
N ARG A 16 -1.55 -9.52 11.96
CA ARG A 16 -1.05 -8.32 12.64
C ARG A 16 0.38 -8.49 13.16
N SER A 17 0.79 -9.71 13.50
CA SER A 17 2.17 -10.07 13.87
C SER A 17 3.17 -10.01 12.70
N ASP A 18 2.69 -9.99 11.44
CA ASP A 18 3.57 -10.02 10.27
C ASP A 18 4.19 -8.66 9.94
N PHE A 19 3.76 -7.59 10.62
CA PHE A 19 4.18 -6.22 10.37
C PHE A 19 3.98 -5.33 11.60
N ARG A 20 4.57 -4.15 11.58
CA ARG A 20 4.40 -3.13 12.63
C ARG A 20 3.78 -1.88 12.02
N ILE A 21 2.73 -1.34 12.65
CA ILE A 21 2.13 -0.06 12.26
C ILE A 21 2.57 0.99 13.29
N ASP A 22 3.44 1.91 12.87
CA ASP A 22 3.83 3.09 13.64
C ASP A 22 2.87 4.23 13.29
N VAL A 23 1.84 4.40 14.12
CA VAL A 23 0.80 5.42 13.90
C VAL A 23 1.36 6.83 14.07
N GLN A 24 2.36 7.03 14.93
CA GLN A 24 2.95 8.36 15.17
C GLN A 24 3.75 8.82 13.96
N ARG A 25 4.56 7.94 13.38
CA ARG A 25 5.36 8.24 12.18
C ARG A 25 4.58 8.03 10.87
N GLY A 26 3.37 7.48 10.96
CA GLY A 26 2.56 7.13 9.80
C GLY A 26 3.25 6.10 8.90
N LEU A 27 3.78 5.03 9.48
CA LEU A 27 4.51 3.98 8.76
C LEU A 27 3.87 2.61 8.96
N TRP A 28 3.77 1.86 7.87
CA TRP A 28 3.56 0.42 7.90
C TRP A 28 4.88 -0.28 7.58
N ILE A 29 5.39 -1.06 8.51
CA ILE A 29 6.74 -1.62 8.47
C ILE A 29 6.64 -3.13 8.30
N VAL A 30 7.18 -3.64 7.19
CA VAL A 30 7.28 -5.07 6.90
C VAL A 30 8.71 -5.52 7.21
N PRO A 31 8.90 -6.48 8.11
CA PRO A 31 10.22 -6.85 8.57
C PRO A 31 10.97 -7.69 7.51
N PRO A 32 12.32 -7.73 7.55
CA PRO A 32 13.16 -8.36 6.52
C PRO A 32 12.77 -9.80 6.18
N GLU A 33 12.32 -10.57 7.17
CA GLU A 33 12.00 -12.00 7.07
C GLU A 33 10.80 -12.27 6.15
N ARG A 34 9.97 -11.24 5.94
CA ARG A 34 8.80 -11.29 5.05
C ARG A 34 9.09 -10.74 3.66
N MET A 35 10.28 -10.15 3.46
CA MET A 35 10.67 -9.47 2.23
C MET A 35 11.63 -10.34 1.41
N LYS A 36 11.35 -10.49 0.11
CA LYS A 36 12.26 -11.18 -0.82
C LYS A 36 13.67 -10.61 -0.83
N ALA A 37 13.79 -9.29 -0.62
CA ALA A 37 15.07 -8.58 -0.58
C ALA A 37 15.80 -8.68 0.77
N LYS A 38 15.26 -9.41 1.76
CA LYS A 38 15.82 -9.55 3.11
C LYS A 38 16.20 -8.21 3.77
N ARG A 39 15.39 -7.19 3.52
CA ARG A 39 15.55 -5.84 4.07
C ARG A 39 14.20 -5.34 4.54
N GLU A 40 14.20 -4.61 5.66
CA GLU A 40 13.00 -3.95 6.19
C GLU A 40 12.44 -3.00 5.13
N TRP A 41 11.13 -3.06 4.93
CA TRP A 41 10.46 -2.18 3.99
C TRP A 41 9.39 -1.37 4.72
N ARG A 42 9.60 -0.05 4.72
CA ARG A 42 8.73 0.92 5.38
C ARG A 42 7.82 1.54 4.33
N VAL A 43 6.51 1.45 4.51
CA VAL A 43 5.51 2.05 3.64
C VAL A 43 4.95 3.28 4.34
N PRO A 44 5.18 4.49 3.81
CA PRO A 44 4.53 5.67 4.35
C PRO A 44 3.02 5.60 4.09
N LEU A 45 2.25 5.86 5.13
CA LEU A 45 0.80 5.85 5.08
C LEU A 45 0.30 7.28 4.87
N ALA A 46 -0.49 7.47 3.81
CA ALA A 46 -1.23 8.71 3.59
C ALA A 46 -2.26 8.94 4.70
N ARG A 47 -2.71 10.18 4.85
CA ARG A 47 -3.68 10.59 5.87
C ARG A 47 -4.95 9.73 5.84
N GLU A 48 -5.48 9.45 4.66
CA GLU A 48 -6.71 8.67 4.45
C GLU A 48 -6.52 7.22 4.86
N SER A 49 -5.37 6.62 4.53
CA SER A 49 -5.02 5.28 4.96
C SER A 49 -4.88 5.18 6.48
N LEU A 50 -4.29 6.20 7.12
CA LEU A 50 -4.21 6.28 8.58
C LEU A 50 -5.58 6.43 9.23
N GLN A 51 -6.47 7.25 8.67
CA GLN A 51 -7.84 7.40 9.15
C GLN A 51 -8.61 6.09 9.05
N LEU A 52 -8.51 5.38 7.93
CA LEU A 52 -9.09 4.05 7.75
C LEU A 52 -8.55 3.06 8.79
N LEU A 53 -7.24 3.03 9.01
CA LEU A 53 -6.63 2.14 9.99
C LEU A 53 -7.05 2.44 11.44
N LYS A 54 -7.37 3.70 11.74
CA LYS A 54 -7.90 4.09 13.04
C LYS A 54 -9.37 3.71 13.21
N SER A 55 -10.15 3.68 12.12
CA SER A 55 -11.59 3.36 12.16
C SER A 55 -11.90 1.87 12.13
N VAL A 56 -10.99 1.04 11.61
CA VAL A 56 -11.18 -0.42 11.62
C VAL A 56 -11.08 -0.93 13.06
N VAL A 57 -12.13 -1.62 13.52
CA VAL A 57 -12.16 -2.31 14.82
C VAL A 57 -10.92 -3.20 14.92
N ARG A 58 -10.14 -3.02 15.98
CA ARG A 58 -8.90 -3.78 16.17
C ARG A 58 -9.25 -5.20 16.57
N TYR A 59 -9.09 -6.12 15.63
CA TYR A 59 -9.04 -7.55 15.94
C TYR A 59 -7.57 -7.95 16.17
N ASP A 60 -7.36 -8.91 17.05
CA ASP A 60 -6.02 -9.26 17.54
C ASP A 60 -5.16 -9.90 16.44
N THR A 61 -5.78 -10.67 15.53
CA THR A 61 -5.04 -11.52 14.59
C THR A 61 -4.85 -10.91 13.20
N TYR A 62 -5.82 -10.18 12.65
CA TYR A 62 -5.78 -9.68 11.26
C TYR A 62 -6.12 -8.18 11.21
N VAL A 63 -5.47 -7.42 10.32
CA VAL A 63 -5.83 -6.01 10.11
C VAL A 63 -7.17 -5.87 9.40
N PHE A 64 -7.48 -6.76 8.46
CA PHE A 64 -8.76 -6.81 7.77
C PHE A 64 -9.37 -8.20 7.95
N PRO A 65 -10.13 -8.43 9.04
CA PRO A 65 -10.80 -9.69 9.25
C PRO A 65 -12.09 -9.76 8.43
N SER A 66 -12.39 -10.98 8.00
CA SER A 66 -13.71 -11.38 7.53
C SER A 66 -14.70 -11.47 8.71
N PRO A 67 -16.02 -11.47 8.46
CA PRO A 67 -17.03 -11.63 9.51
C PRO A 67 -16.88 -12.90 10.36
N ARG A 68 -16.14 -13.91 9.86
CA ARG A 68 -15.85 -15.17 10.57
C ARG A 68 -14.51 -15.14 11.33
N GLY A 69 -13.89 -13.98 11.53
CA GLY A 69 -12.62 -13.82 12.26
C GLY A 69 -11.36 -14.29 11.51
N LYS A 70 -11.49 -14.83 10.28
CA LYS A 70 -10.36 -15.17 9.41
C LYS A 70 -9.90 -13.96 8.61
N SER A 71 -8.72 -14.00 7.98
CA SER A 71 -8.30 -12.93 7.08
C SER A 71 -9.25 -12.71 5.90
N LEU A 72 -9.38 -11.45 5.44
CA LEU A 72 -10.09 -11.15 4.20
C LEU A 72 -9.38 -11.82 3.01
N SER A 73 -10.16 -12.53 2.19
CA SER A 73 -9.63 -13.21 0.99
C SER A 73 -9.69 -12.31 -0.24
N ASN A 74 -8.82 -12.59 -1.22
CA ASN A 74 -8.87 -11.91 -2.52
C ASN A 74 -10.22 -12.08 -3.22
N MET A 75 -10.85 -13.25 -3.04
CA MET A 75 -12.18 -13.52 -3.60
C MET A 75 -13.26 -12.68 -2.93
N ALA A 76 -13.17 -12.44 -1.61
CA ALA A 76 -14.08 -11.54 -0.92
C ALA A 76 -13.97 -10.10 -1.46
N LEU A 77 -12.75 -9.61 -1.68
CA LEU A 77 -12.54 -8.30 -2.29
C LEU A 77 -13.06 -8.24 -3.73
N LEU A 78 -12.77 -9.27 -4.55
CA LEU A 78 -13.27 -9.35 -5.92
C LEU A 78 -14.81 -9.35 -5.96
N GLN A 79 -15.45 -10.10 -5.06
CA GLN A 79 -16.91 -10.14 -4.98
C GLN A 79 -17.50 -8.80 -4.55
N LEU A 80 -16.83 -8.08 -3.64
CA LEU A 80 -17.21 -6.72 -3.28
C LEU A 80 -17.16 -5.78 -4.49
N MET A 81 -16.06 -5.81 -5.26
CA MET A 81 -15.90 -4.98 -6.46
C MET A 81 -16.99 -5.27 -7.51
N ARG A 82 -17.34 -6.54 -7.72
CA ARG A 82 -18.46 -6.93 -8.60
C ARG A 82 -19.80 -6.38 -8.11
N ARG A 83 -20.08 -6.43 -6.81
CA ARG A 83 -21.32 -5.87 -6.21
C ARG A 83 -21.38 -4.35 -6.33
N MET A 84 -20.24 -3.68 -6.25
CA MET A 84 -20.13 -2.24 -6.51
C MET A 84 -20.20 -1.90 -8.00
N GLN A 85 -20.34 -2.89 -8.88
CA GLN A 85 -20.35 -2.75 -10.34
C GLN A 85 -19.13 -1.98 -10.88
N VAL A 86 -17.97 -2.18 -10.23
CA VAL A 86 -16.70 -1.64 -10.70
C VAL A 86 -16.03 -2.68 -11.60
N ASP A 87 -15.76 -2.31 -12.85
CA ASP A 87 -15.02 -3.16 -13.79
C ASP A 87 -13.52 -3.11 -13.49
N ALA A 88 -13.12 -3.76 -12.39
CA ALA A 88 -11.75 -3.87 -11.96
C ALA A 88 -11.52 -5.15 -11.16
N VAL A 89 -10.24 -5.51 -11.00
CA VAL A 89 -9.79 -6.68 -10.24
C VAL A 89 -8.73 -6.27 -9.21
N PRO A 90 -8.59 -6.99 -8.07
CA PRO A 90 -7.68 -6.59 -7.00
C PRO A 90 -6.21 -6.41 -7.40
N HIS A 91 -5.72 -7.18 -8.38
CA HIS A 91 -4.34 -7.03 -8.87
C HIS A 91 -4.17 -5.78 -9.76
N GLY A 92 -5.25 -5.30 -10.39
CA GLY A 92 -5.26 -4.11 -11.23
C GLY A 92 -4.92 -2.83 -10.47
N PHE A 93 -5.13 -2.78 -9.15
CA PHE A 93 -4.79 -1.61 -8.34
C PHE A 93 -3.31 -1.23 -8.40
N ARG A 94 -2.40 -2.22 -8.49
CA ARG A 94 -0.97 -1.95 -8.62
C ARG A 94 -0.64 -1.39 -10.00
N SER A 95 -1.23 -1.96 -11.06
CA SER A 95 -1.05 -1.45 -12.42
C SER A 95 -1.56 -0.02 -12.53
N SER A 96 -2.76 0.28 -12.02
CA SER A 96 -3.31 1.64 -12.01
C SER A 96 -2.41 2.64 -11.29
N PHE A 97 -1.76 2.25 -10.19
CA PHE A 97 -0.78 3.11 -9.52
C PHE A 97 0.46 3.35 -10.40
N THR A 98 0.99 2.30 -11.02
CA THR A 98 2.15 2.40 -11.92
C THR A 98 1.85 3.30 -13.11
N ASP A 99 0.74 3.06 -13.80
CA ASP A 99 0.32 3.80 -14.99
C ASP A 99 0.09 5.27 -14.63
N TRP A 100 -0.66 5.54 -13.56
CA TRP A 100 -0.87 6.91 -13.06
C TRP A 100 0.45 7.63 -12.71
N CYS A 101 1.38 6.94 -12.04
CA CYS A 101 2.70 7.49 -11.72
C CYS A 101 3.56 7.75 -12.96
N ALA A 102 3.37 6.98 -14.03
CA ALA A 102 4.11 7.12 -15.27
C ALA A 102 3.55 8.26 -16.14
N GLU A 103 2.23 8.38 -16.19
CA GLU A 103 1.53 9.29 -17.11
C GLU A 103 1.32 10.70 -16.53
N THR A 104 1.13 10.83 -15.21
CA THR A 104 0.62 12.08 -14.62
C THR A 104 1.56 12.74 -13.62
N GLN A 105 2.61 12.03 -13.18
CA GLN A 105 3.47 12.48 -12.08
C GLN A 105 4.94 12.50 -12.47
N HIS A 106 5.69 13.42 -11.87
CA HIS A 106 7.12 13.62 -12.13
C HIS A 106 8.02 13.07 -11.01
N PHE A 107 7.57 12.03 -10.30
CA PHE A 107 8.39 11.41 -9.27
C PHE A 107 9.58 10.66 -9.89
N PRO A 108 10.77 10.71 -9.27
CA PRO A 108 11.92 9.94 -9.74
C PRO A 108 11.58 8.46 -9.86
N HIS A 109 12.10 7.80 -10.90
CA HIS A 109 11.89 6.35 -11.14
C HIS A 109 12.16 5.52 -9.88
N GLU A 110 13.25 5.82 -9.17
CA GLU A 110 13.62 5.13 -7.93
C GLU A 110 12.54 5.22 -6.84
N VAL A 111 11.90 6.38 -6.69
CA VAL A 111 10.85 6.60 -5.68
C VAL A 111 9.62 5.77 -6.02
N ARG A 112 9.22 5.73 -7.29
CA ARG A 112 8.07 4.94 -7.79
C ARG A 112 8.29 3.44 -7.57
N GLU A 113 9.45 2.95 -7.98
CA GLU A 113 9.80 1.53 -7.86
C GLU A 113 9.99 1.09 -6.39
N MET A 114 10.63 1.92 -5.55
CA MET A 114 10.78 1.63 -4.13
C MET A 114 9.46 1.74 -3.37
N ALA A 115 8.52 2.56 -3.83
CA ALA A 115 7.15 2.53 -3.34
C ALA A 115 6.50 1.19 -3.64
N LEU A 116 6.85 0.51 -4.72
CA LEU A 116 6.38 -0.83 -5.09
C LEU A 116 7.21 -1.98 -4.47
N ALA A 117 8.10 -1.69 -3.52
CA ALA A 117 9.05 -2.64 -2.94
C ALA A 117 10.00 -3.32 -3.96
N HIS A 118 10.19 -2.70 -5.13
CA HIS A 118 11.16 -3.15 -6.10
C HIS A 118 12.58 -2.73 -5.70
N ALA A 119 13.56 -3.58 -6.02
CA ALA A 119 14.96 -3.21 -5.93
C ALA A 119 15.30 -2.36 -7.16
N VAL A 120 15.95 -1.22 -6.94
CA VAL A 120 16.30 -0.28 -8.01
C VAL A 120 17.80 -0.11 -8.05
N GLY A 121 18.40 -0.21 -9.23
CA GLY A 121 19.82 0.00 -9.43
C GLY A 121 20.66 -1.27 -9.43
N SER A 122 21.94 -1.11 -9.73
CA SER A 122 22.91 -2.21 -9.76
C SER A 122 23.21 -2.75 -8.36
N LYS A 123 23.84 -3.94 -8.27
CA LYS A 123 24.31 -4.48 -6.98
C LYS A 123 25.23 -3.50 -6.24
N VAL A 124 26.03 -2.74 -6.97
CA VAL A 124 26.95 -1.74 -6.43
C VAL A 124 26.18 -0.55 -5.87
N GLU A 125 25.24 0.02 -6.64
CA GLU A 125 24.39 1.13 -6.18
C GLU A 125 23.57 0.76 -4.93
N LEU A 126 23.03 -0.46 -4.90
CA LEU A 126 22.30 -0.99 -3.76
C LEU A 126 23.17 -1.13 -2.51
N ALA A 127 24.46 -1.44 -2.66
CA ALA A 127 25.40 -1.51 -1.53
C ALA A 127 25.68 -0.14 -0.91
N TYR A 128 25.67 0.93 -1.72
CA TYR A 128 25.89 2.31 -1.24
C TYR A 128 24.60 3.03 -0.83
N ARG A 129 23.42 2.60 -1.30
CA ARG A 129 22.13 3.23 -0.96
C ARG A 129 21.69 2.88 0.48
N ARG A 130 22.15 3.70 1.43
CA ARG A 130 21.80 3.58 2.86
C ARG A 130 20.36 3.95 3.20
N GLY A 131 19.72 4.83 2.41
CA GLY A 131 18.34 5.28 2.63
C GLY A 131 17.27 4.46 1.92
N ASP A 132 16.01 4.61 2.31
CA ASP A 132 14.84 4.05 1.63
C ASP A 132 13.92 5.14 1.01
N MET A 133 14.40 6.38 0.97
CA MET A 133 13.68 7.56 0.47
C MET A 133 12.28 7.73 1.07
N VAL A 134 12.09 7.39 2.35
CA VAL A 134 10.75 7.35 2.98
C VAL A 134 9.96 8.65 2.84
N GLU A 135 10.59 9.82 2.96
CA GLU A 135 9.89 11.10 2.85
C GLU A 135 9.46 11.44 1.42
N LYS A 136 10.30 11.15 0.40
CA LYS A 136 9.88 11.26 -1.02
C LYS A 136 8.74 10.30 -1.33
N ARG A 137 8.78 9.08 -0.77
CA ARG A 137 7.69 8.10 -0.91
C ARG A 137 6.44 8.52 -0.15
N ARG A 138 6.56 9.31 0.93
CA ARG A 138 5.43 9.84 1.69
C ARG A 138 4.66 10.87 0.86
N GLU A 139 5.38 11.77 0.20
CA GLU A 139 4.80 12.70 -0.76
C GLU A 139 4.03 11.94 -1.85
N LEU A 140 4.67 10.97 -2.51
CA LEU A 140 4.05 10.11 -3.51
C LEU A 140 2.79 9.40 -2.98
N ALA A 141 2.86 8.82 -1.78
CA ALA A 141 1.71 8.15 -1.16
C ALA A 141 0.54 9.11 -0.91
N GLN A 142 0.81 10.34 -0.48
CA GLN A 142 -0.22 11.34 -0.24
C GLN A 142 -0.83 11.89 -1.55
N THR A 143 -0.01 12.10 -2.58
CA THR A 143 -0.49 12.51 -3.91
C THR A 143 -1.40 11.45 -4.51
N TRP A 144 -1.00 10.17 -4.42
CA TRP A 144 -1.83 9.05 -4.85
C TRP A 144 -3.16 8.98 -4.10
N ALA A 145 -3.13 9.08 -2.76
CA ALA A 145 -4.34 9.05 -1.95
C ALA A 145 -5.29 10.21 -2.27
N THR A 146 -4.74 11.39 -2.54
CA THR A 146 -5.53 12.57 -2.94
C THR A 146 -6.21 12.34 -4.28
N PHE A 147 -5.50 11.78 -5.27
CA PHE A 147 -6.09 11.42 -6.56
C PHE A 147 -7.18 10.36 -6.40
N ALA A 148 -6.88 9.24 -5.72
CA ALA A 148 -7.80 8.11 -5.56
C ALA A 148 -9.06 8.45 -4.76
N THR A 149 -8.99 9.44 -3.85
CA THR A 149 -10.13 9.87 -3.02
C THR A 149 -10.79 11.16 -3.49
N SER A 150 -10.32 11.76 -4.59
CA SER A 150 -10.78 13.06 -5.09
C SER A 150 -12.30 13.15 -5.26
N LYS A 151 -12.93 12.15 -5.89
CA LYS A 151 -14.39 12.09 -6.07
C LYS A 151 -15.17 11.96 -4.76
N ILE A 152 -14.62 11.23 -3.77
CA ILE A 152 -15.25 11.09 -2.44
C ILE A 152 -15.18 12.43 -1.69
N ARG A 153 -14.06 13.14 -1.81
CA ARG A 153 -13.88 14.47 -1.20
C ARG A 153 -14.83 15.50 -1.81
N GLN A 154 -15.00 15.49 -3.13
CA GLN A 154 -15.96 16.37 -3.83
C GLN A 154 -17.40 16.10 -3.38
N ALA A 155 -17.82 14.83 -3.31
CA ALA A 155 -19.16 14.46 -2.86
C ALA A 155 -19.47 14.91 -1.41
N ARG A 156 -18.45 14.91 -0.53
CA ARG A 156 -18.59 15.37 0.87
C ARG A 156 -18.53 16.88 1.05
N ALA A 157 -18.02 17.63 0.07
CA ALA A 157 -17.94 19.09 0.14
C ALA A 157 -19.23 19.77 -0.32
N VAL A 158 -20.12 19.03 -0.98
CA VAL A 158 -21.39 19.51 -1.55
C VAL A 158 -22.59 19.07 -0.71
N ALA A 159 -22.37 18.22 0.31
CA ALA A 159 -23.38 17.74 1.27
C ALA A 159 -23.19 18.43 2.62
#